data_AF-A0AAX1FK89-F1
#
_entry.id   AF-A0AAX1FK89-F1
#
_cell.length_a   1.000
_cell.length_b   1.000
_cell.length_c   1.000
_cell.angle_alpha   90.00
_cell.angle_beta   90.00
_cell.angle_gamma   90.00
#
_symmetry.space_group_name_H-M   'P 1'
#
loop_
_entity.id
_entity.type
_entity.pdbx_description
1 polymer ?
#
loop_
_entity_poly.entity_id
_entity_poly.type
_entity_poly.pdbx_seq_one_letter_code
_entity_poly.pdbx_strand_id
1 'polypeptide(L)'
;MSERPTEGGAKNHIATRLHPTSTAVQYPDDSTTQLTKEITISQVKKSFSELREFYALEGKCLCKTCFDVIDFDVFPNDKNGNRGKAGECQSCQNERQRNRSRKHFGMQGRLDSGKKRFRRNHKRVYSFTPEELEKYMTKKRRADIKRCYYTGIPLQIGNPADASTFLELDHVKPMSAKRSTHSVSNVVPATKAFNQYKRDKRAVEAVLTAPDEEGLRATQCYVGLAEGVCGVDIYGNPTAPAIIEGWSKGDSPAITIFIPEDEAGGGDQ
;
A
#
# COMPACT_ATOMS: atom_id res chain seq x y z
N MET A 1 -20.94 51.33 -12.09
CA MET A 1 -20.02 52.25 -12.79
C MET A 1 -19.33 53.10 -11.73
N SER A 2 -18.03 52.88 -11.52
CA SER A 2 -17.09 53.96 -11.16
C SER A 2 -15.68 53.43 -11.40
N GLU A 3 -14.99 54.12 -12.29
CA GLU A 3 -13.65 53.82 -12.79
C GLU A 3 -12.55 54.45 -11.92
N ARG A 4 -11.42 53.72 -11.84
CA ARG A 4 -10.00 54.17 -11.84
C ARG A 4 -9.46 55.00 -10.65
N PRO A 5 -8.13 55.26 -10.59
CA PRO A 5 -6.96 54.37 -10.70
C PRO A 5 -5.88 54.72 -9.62
N THR A 6 -4.74 54.01 -9.55
CA THR A 6 -3.39 54.64 -9.52
C THR A 6 -2.26 53.61 -9.50
N GLU A 7 -1.20 54.02 -10.19
CA GLU A 7 0.07 53.35 -10.50
C GLU A 7 1.02 53.25 -9.29
N GLY A 8 2.06 52.42 -9.44
CA GLY A 8 3.20 52.40 -8.51
C GLY A 8 4.22 51.34 -8.89
N GLY A 9 5.10 51.67 -9.83
CA GLY A 9 6.18 50.79 -10.27
C GLY A 9 7.31 50.63 -9.25
N ALA A 10 8.01 49.51 -9.35
CA ALA A 10 9.39 49.38 -8.89
C ALA A 10 10.14 48.41 -9.82
N LYS A 11 11.02 49.00 -10.65
CA LYS A 11 12.15 48.32 -11.28
C LYS A 11 13.06 47.80 -10.16
N ASN A 12 13.69 46.63 -10.34
CA ASN A 12 15.10 46.46 -9.96
C ASN A 12 15.73 45.15 -10.44
N HIS A 13 16.87 45.35 -11.11
CA HIS A 13 18.12 44.56 -11.11
C HIS A 13 18.19 43.15 -11.74
N ILE A 14 18.74 43.21 -12.95
CA ILE A 14 19.68 42.31 -13.63
C ILE A 14 20.57 41.52 -12.65
N ALA A 15 20.61 40.19 -12.84
CA ALA A 15 21.74 39.35 -12.43
C ALA A 15 22.02 38.29 -13.52
N THR A 16 22.92 38.65 -14.43
CA THR A 16 23.50 37.79 -15.46
C THR A 16 24.26 36.63 -14.80
N ARG A 17 23.82 35.38 -14.99
CA ARG A 17 24.63 34.20 -14.62
C ARG A 17 25.50 33.81 -15.82
N LEU A 18 26.80 34.02 -15.64
CA LEU A 18 27.87 33.51 -16.51
C LEU A 18 27.91 31.98 -16.40
N HIS A 19 27.89 31.30 -17.54
CA HIS A 19 28.23 29.89 -17.66
C HIS A 19 29.76 29.73 -17.63
N PRO A 20 30.34 28.86 -16.78
CA PRO A 20 31.72 28.46 -16.94
C PRO A 20 31.82 27.35 -18.01
N THR A 21 32.76 27.57 -18.92
CA THR A 21 33.21 26.70 -19.99
C THR A 21 33.75 25.37 -19.46
N SER A 22 33.31 24.28 -20.10
CA SER A 22 33.80 22.92 -19.88
C SER A 22 35.22 22.78 -20.42
N THR A 23 36.20 22.62 -19.53
CA THR A 23 37.53 22.12 -19.89
C THR A 23 37.57 20.61 -19.62
N ALA A 24 37.65 19.82 -20.68
CA ALA A 24 37.82 18.38 -20.60
C ALA A 24 39.22 18.06 -20.07
N VAL A 25 39.29 17.43 -18.89
CA VAL A 25 40.51 16.82 -18.38
C VAL A 25 40.51 15.36 -18.82
N GLN A 26 41.46 14.99 -19.67
CA GLN A 26 41.76 13.60 -20.02
C GLN A 26 42.37 12.89 -18.79
N TYR A 27 41.80 11.76 -18.40
CA TYR A 27 42.39 10.85 -17.41
C TYR A 27 43.16 9.72 -18.13
N PRO A 28 44.36 9.33 -17.67
CA PRO A 28 45.08 8.20 -18.25
C PRO A 28 44.64 6.84 -17.66
N ASP A 29 44.46 5.88 -18.56
CA ASP A 29 44.70 4.43 -18.53
C ASP A 29 44.30 3.55 -17.31
N ASP A 30 43.05 3.09 -17.35
CA ASP A 30 42.61 1.69 -17.55
C ASP A 30 43.42 0.47 -17.05
N SER A 31 44.05 0.52 -15.86
CA SER A 31 44.64 -0.69 -15.24
C SER A 31 44.31 -0.95 -13.77
N THR A 32 43.41 -0.17 -13.16
CA THR A 32 43.10 -0.29 -11.70
C THR A 32 41.78 -1.02 -11.40
N THR A 33 41.14 -1.61 -12.41
CA THR A 33 39.71 -1.94 -12.37
C THR A 33 39.36 -3.37 -11.91
N GLN A 34 40.31 -4.15 -11.37
CA GLN A 34 40.04 -5.51 -10.90
C GLN A 34 40.39 -5.81 -9.43
N LEU A 35 40.97 -4.87 -8.68
CA LEU A 35 41.40 -5.12 -7.28
C LEU A 35 40.41 -4.65 -6.21
N THR A 36 39.23 -4.13 -6.58
CA THR A 36 38.30 -3.48 -5.64
C THR A 36 37.01 -4.25 -5.34
N LYS A 37 36.86 -5.49 -5.81
CA LYS A 37 35.57 -6.22 -5.76
C LYS A 37 35.43 -7.37 -4.77
N GLU A 38 36.36 -7.53 -3.82
CA GLU A 38 36.15 -8.44 -2.68
C GLU A 38 36.61 -7.82 -1.35
N ILE A 39 36.16 -6.60 -1.04
CA ILE A 39 36.08 -6.21 0.36
C ILE A 39 34.91 -6.99 0.95
N THR A 40 35.22 -8.10 1.62
CA THR A 40 34.20 -8.90 2.30
C THR A 40 33.50 -8.02 3.33
N ILE A 41 32.18 -8.18 3.48
CA ILE A 41 31.34 -7.45 4.46
C ILE A 41 31.94 -7.50 5.89
N SER A 42 32.75 -8.52 6.18
CA SER A 42 33.50 -8.66 7.44
C SER A 42 34.59 -7.60 7.64
N GLN A 43 35.32 -7.23 6.57
CA GLN A 43 36.36 -6.19 6.60
C GLN A 43 35.75 -4.79 6.73
N VAL A 44 34.60 -4.53 6.06
CA VAL A 44 33.84 -3.27 6.23
C VAL A 44 33.28 -3.12 7.65
N LYS A 45 32.88 -4.22 8.30
CA LYS A 45 32.39 -4.20 9.69
C LYS A 45 33.50 -3.94 10.71
N LYS A 46 34.70 -4.51 10.50
CA LYS A 46 35.87 -4.25 11.34
C LYS A 46 36.31 -2.79 11.22
N SER A 47 36.43 -2.27 10.00
CA SER A 47 36.77 -0.86 9.79
C SER A 47 35.72 0.09 10.36
N PHE A 48 34.43 -0.26 10.33
CA PHE A 48 33.39 0.57 10.92
C PHE A 48 33.45 0.65 12.45
N SER A 49 33.77 -0.46 13.13
CA SER A 49 33.93 -0.47 14.59
C SER A 49 35.15 0.36 15.01
N GLU A 50 36.26 0.17 14.31
CA GLU A 50 37.52 0.89 14.53
C GLU A 50 37.34 2.40 14.30
N LEU A 51 36.66 2.81 13.22
CA LEU A 51 36.33 4.21 12.97
C LEU A 51 35.45 4.81 14.06
N ARG A 52 34.49 4.04 14.61
CA ARG A 52 33.67 4.51 15.73
C ARG A 52 34.48 4.68 17.00
N GLU A 53 35.44 3.81 17.26
CA GLU A 53 36.34 3.96 18.42
C GLU A 53 37.26 5.17 18.27
N PHE A 54 37.81 5.38 17.06
CA PHE A 54 38.63 6.54 16.73
C PHE A 54 37.90 7.86 16.99
N TYR A 55 36.73 8.07 16.38
CA TYR A 55 35.96 9.31 16.57
C TYR A 55 35.43 9.47 18.00
N ALA A 56 35.25 8.37 18.73
CA ALA A 56 34.81 8.44 20.12
C ALA A 56 35.87 9.02 21.07
N LEU A 57 37.15 9.08 20.66
CA LEU A 57 38.18 9.83 21.37
C LEU A 57 37.96 11.34 21.26
N GLU A 58 37.31 11.80 20.19
CA GLU A 58 36.99 13.22 19.94
C GLU A 58 35.57 13.62 20.39
N GLY A 59 34.87 12.75 21.13
CA GLY A 59 33.48 12.98 21.54
C GLY A 59 32.47 12.87 20.38
N LYS A 60 32.86 12.27 19.25
CA LYS A 60 32.01 12.07 18.06
C LYS A 60 31.75 10.60 17.76
N CYS A 61 30.70 10.31 17.00
CA CYS A 61 30.33 8.96 16.61
C CYS A 61 29.91 8.90 15.14
N LEU A 62 30.33 7.84 14.45
CA LEU A 62 29.96 7.54 13.08
C LEU A 62 28.59 6.84 13.02
N CYS A 63 27.65 7.40 12.25
CA CYS A 63 26.35 6.79 12.01
C CYS A 63 26.45 5.65 10.99
N LYS A 64 25.88 4.47 11.28
CA LYS A 64 25.94 3.31 10.36
C LYS A 64 25.02 3.41 9.13
N THR A 65 24.16 4.43 9.09
CA THR A 65 23.16 4.60 8.03
C THR A 65 23.52 5.73 7.08
N CYS A 66 23.78 6.93 7.61
CA CYS A 66 24.20 8.07 6.79
C CYS A 66 25.72 8.21 6.66
N PHE A 67 26.51 7.46 7.45
CA PHE A 67 27.97 7.55 7.48
C PHE A 67 28.53 8.92 7.89
N ASP A 68 27.71 9.78 8.49
CA ASP A 68 28.17 11.04 9.07
C ASP A 68 28.85 10.84 10.43
N VAL A 69 29.88 11.64 10.68
CA VAL A 69 30.56 11.76 11.97
C VAL A 69 30.00 12.98 12.70
N ILE A 70 29.25 12.75 13.77
CA ILE A 70 28.54 13.79 14.53
C ILE A 70 28.67 13.57 16.04
N ASP A 71 28.26 14.54 16.83
CA ASP A 71 28.42 14.50 18.29
C ASP A 71 27.69 13.31 18.94
N PHE A 72 28.30 12.77 19.99
CA PHE A 72 27.80 11.62 20.74
C PHE A 72 26.37 11.79 21.29
N ASP A 73 26.00 13.02 21.64
CA ASP A 73 24.71 13.33 22.25
C ASP A 73 23.54 13.24 21.27
N VAL A 74 23.81 13.28 19.97
CA VAL A 74 22.81 13.13 18.90
C VAL A 74 22.42 11.66 18.69
N PHE A 75 23.10 10.72 19.35
CA PHE A 75 22.73 9.30 19.32
C PHE A 75 21.84 8.94 20.52
N PRO A 76 20.69 8.29 20.29
CA PRO A 76 19.88 7.76 21.38
C PRO A 76 20.60 6.65 22.14
N ASN A 77 20.24 6.49 23.41
CA ASN A 77 20.84 5.50 24.28
C ASN A 77 20.40 4.08 23.90
N ASP A 78 21.35 3.16 23.87
CA ASP A 78 21.14 1.73 23.62
C ASP A 78 22.09 0.92 24.50
N LYS A 79 21.54 0.13 25.42
CA LYS A 79 22.30 -0.71 26.36
C LYS A 79 23.23 -1.72 25.67
N ASN A 80 22.89 -2.11 24.44
CA ASN A 80 23.69 -3.03 23.63
C ASN A 80 24.52 -2.30 22.57
N GLY A 81 24.49 -0.97 22.58
CA GLY A 81 25.19 -0.10 21.63
C GLY A 81 26.62 0.22 22.06
N ASN A 82 27.43 0.68 21.11
CA ASN A 82 28.81 1.09 21.40
C ASN A 82 28.80 2.26 22.40
N ARG A 83 29.48 2.10 23.54
CA ARG A 83 29.49 3.06 24.68
C ARG A 83 28.08 3.48 25.11
N GLY A 84 27.11 2.57 25.07
CA GLY A 84 25.74 2.85 25.47
C GLY A 84 24.93 3.67 24.47
N LYS A 85 25.43 3.86 23.24
CA LYS A 85 24.78 4.61 22.16
C LYS A 85 24.39 3.72 20.99
N ALA A 86 23.21 3.99 20.42
CA ALA A 86 22.74 3.31 19.22
C ALA A 86 23.74 3.46 18.05
N GLY A 87 23.69 2.54 17.08
CA GLY A 87 24.51 2.66 15.86
C GLY A 87 23.99 3.65 14.83
N GLU A 88 22.78 4.16 15.02
CA GLU A 88 22.10 5.12 14.14
C GLU A 88 21.84 6.42 14.89
N CYS A 89 22.09 7.56 14.24
CA CYS A 89 21.79 8.88 14.80
C CYS A 89 20.28 9.10 14.95
N GLN A 90 19.90 10.05 15.81
CA GLN A 90 18.48 10.39 16.05
C GLN A 90 17.74 10.75 14.76
N SER A 91 18.39 11.46 13.82
CA SER A 91 17.78 11.84 12.54
C SER A 91 17.41 10.62 11.70
N CYS A 92 18.36 9.68 11.48
CA CYS A 92 18.10 8.45 10.76
C CYS A 92 17.07 7.57 11.48
N GLN A 93 17.07 7.52 12.81
CA GLN A 93 16.04 6.79 13.56
C GLN A 93 14.66 7.42 13.39
N ASN A 94 14.55 8.75 13.50
CA ASN A 94 13.31 9.49 13.31
C ASN A 94 12.80 9.34 11.87
N GLU A 95 13.67 9.42 10.88
CA GLU A 95 13.33 9.20 9.48
C GLU A 95 12.87 7.76 9.24
N ARG A 96 13.58 6.77 9.77
CA ARG A 96 13.15 5.37 9.71
C ARG A 96 11.80 5.17 10.39
N GLN A 97 11.56 5.82 11.53
CA GLN A 97 10.29 5.78 12.22
C GLN A 97 9.19 6.45 11.41
N ARG A 98 9.43 7.64 10.82
CA ARG A 98 8.51 8.33 9.90
C ARG A 98 8.21 7.51 8.66
N ASN A 99 9.21 6.85 8.09
CA ASN A 99 9.04 5.97 6.94
C ASN A 99 8.28 4.70 7.31
N ARG A 100 8.50 4.14 8.51
CA ARG A 100 7.69 3.05 9.05
C ARG A 100 6.25 3.50 9.27
N SER A 101 6.00 4.63 9.91
CA SER A 101 4.64 5.12 10.12
C SER A 101 3.94 5.46 8.80
N ARG A 102 4.62 6.05 7.81
CA ARG A 102 4.09 6.24 6.44
C ARG A 102 3.76 4.91 5.76
N LYS A 103 4.66 3.92 5.82
CA LYS A 103 4.40 2.56 5.31
C LYS A 103 3.24 1.90 6.04
N HIS A 104 3.09 2.14 7.34
CA HIS A 104 2.05 1.54 8.18
C HIS A 104 0.69 2.25 8.12
N PHE A 105 0.64 3.53 7.74
CA PHE A 105 -0.62 4.28 7.57
C PHE A 105 -1.30 4.02 6.23
N GLY A 106 -0.52 3.70 5.19
CA GLY A 106 -1.02 3.44 3.85
C GLY A 106 -1.49 2.00 3.60
N MET A 107 -1.76 1.71 2.33
CA MET A 107 -2.19 0.39 1.84
C MET A 107 -1.24 -0.74 2.28
N GLN A 108 0.08 -0.52 2.19
CA GLN A 108 1.08 -1.51 2.59
C GLN A 108 0.95 -1.93 4.06
N GLY A 109 0.72 -0.97 4.96
CA GLY A 109 0.56 -1.22 6.39
C GLY A 109 -0.62 -2.13 6.71
N ARG A 110 -1.71 -1.94 5.97
CA ARG A 110 -2.92 -2.76 6.07
C ARG A 110 -2.70 -4.16 5.54
N LEU A 111 -1.99 -4.29 4.41
CA LEU A 111 -1.57 -5.58 3.86
C LEU A 111 -0.69 -6.34 4.86
N ASP A 112 0.34 -5.69 5.41
CA ASP A 112 1.24 -6.28 6.40
C ASP A 112 0.50 -6.71 7.67
N SER A 113 -0.48 -5.92 8.11
CA SER A 113 -1.33 -6.25 9.25
C SER A 113 -2.19 -7.48 8.97
N GLY A 114 -2.81 -7.56 7.79
CA GLY A 114 -3.56 -8.75 7.33
C GLY A 114 -2.68 -10.00 7.28
N LYS A 115 -1.48 -9.89 6.70
CA LYS A 115 -0.46 -10.94 6.67
C LYS A 115 -0.08 -11.42 8.07
N LYS A 116 0.18 -10.51 9.01
CA LYS A 116 0.49 -10.85 10.41
C LYS A 116 -0.66 -11.61 11.05
N ARG A 117 -1.92 -11.19 10.86
CA ARG A 117 -3.10 -11.90 11.41
C ARG A 117 -3.22 -13.32 10.87
N PHE A 118 -3.04 -13.52 9.57
CA PHE A 118 -3.11 -14.87 8.96
C PHE A 118 -1.99 -15.79 9.46
N ARG A 119 -0.76 -15.28 9.58
CA ARG A 119 0.37 -16.05 10.14
C ARG A 119 0.12 -16.51 11.58
N ARG A 120 -0.43 -15.63 12.43
CA ARG A 120 -0.80 -15.98 13.82
C ARG A 120 -1.85 -17.08 13.90
N ASN A 121 -2.67 -17.24 12.87
CA ASN A 121 -3.71 -18.26 12.79
C ASN A 121 -3.27 -19.48 11.96
N HIS A 122 -1.96 -19.65 11.70
CA HIS A 122 -1.40 -20.75 10.92
C HIS A 122 -2.02 -20.91 9.51
N LYS A 123 -2.52 -19.83 8.92
CA LYS A 123 -3.07 -19.81 7.56
C LYS A 123 -1.98 -19.46 6.55
N ARG A 124 -2.18 -19.91 5.29
CA ARG A 124 -1.25 -19.60 4.19
C ARG A 124 -1.27 -18.12 3.84
N VAL A 125 -0.10 -17.59 3.53
CA VAL A 125 0.11 -16.19 3.15
C VAL A 125 0.96 -16.14 1.89
N TYR A 126 0.43 -15.47 0.88
CA TYR A 126 1.12 -15.06 -0.33
C TYR A 126 1.32 -13.55 -0.22
N SER A 127 2.57 -13.10 -0.22
CA SER A 127 2.85 -11.66 -0.09
C SER A 127 2.66 -11.00 -1.45
N PHE A 128 2.15 -9.77 -1.44
CA PHE A 128 1.96 -8.94 -2.63
C PHE A 128 2.03 -7.46 -2.24
N THR A 129 2.27 -6.59 -3.22
CA THR A 129 2.38 -5.14 -3.04
C THR A 129 1.05 -4.42 -3.30
N PRO A 130 0.89 -3.15 -2.86
CA PRO A 130 -0.23 -2.30 -3.23
C PRO A 130 -0.45 -2.20 -4.75
N GLU A 131 0.63 -2.11 -5.52
CA GLU A 131 0.58 -2.00 -6.99
C GLU A 131 0.08 -3.29 -7.64
N GLU A 132 0.47 -4.46 -7.09
CA GLU A 132 -0.05 -5.75 -7.52
C GLU A 132 -1.53 -5.90 -7.20
N LEU A 133 -1.97 -5.40 -6.04
CA LEU A 133 -3.39 -5.37 -5.69
C LEU A 133 -4.17 -4.46 -6.63
N GLU A 134 -3.70 -3.24 -6.90
CA GLU A 134 -4.33 -2.31 -7.82
C GLU A 134 -4.46 -2.92 -9.22
N LYS A 135 -3.37 -3.47 -9.76
CA LYS A 135 -3.36 -4.18 -11.04
C LYS A 135 -4.36 -5.34 -11.06
N TYR A 136 -4.47 -6.11 -9.99
CA TYR A 136 -5.43 -7.21 -9.88
C TYR A 136 -6.86 -6.70 -9.85
N MET A 137 -7.17 -5.67 -9.06
CA MET A 137 -8.50 -5.07 -8.96
C MET A 137 -8.96 -4.54 -10.33
N THR A 138 -8.11 -3.78 -11.02
CA THR A 138 -8.45 -3.22 -12.33
C THR A 138 -8.58 -4.31 -13.39
N LYS A 139 -7.62 -5.24 -13.50
CA LYS A 139 -7.59 -6.19 -14.63
C LYS A 139 -8.47 -7.42 -14.42
N LYS A 140 -8.61 -7.91 -13.19
CA LYS A 140 -9.33 -9.15 -12.89
C LYS A 140 -10.70 -8.92 -12.27
N ARG A 141 -10.87 -7.86 -11.48
CA ARG A 141 -12.15 -7.53 -10.85
C ARG A 141 -12.89 -6.36 -11.49
N ARG A 142 -12.31 -5.70 -12.50
CA ARG A 142 -12.85 -4.49 -13.15
C ARG A 142 -13.30 -3.42 -12.13
N ALA A 143 -12.50 -3.26 -11.08
CA ALA A 143 -12.82 -2.44 -9.91
C ALA A 143 -11.69 -1.43 -9.61
N ASP A 144 -12.07 -0.28 -9.04
CA ASP A 144 -11.14 0.76 -8.59
C ASP A 144 -10.73 0.50 -7.13
N ILE A 145 -9.42 0.51 -6.86
CA ILE A 145 -8.87 0.30 -5.52
C ILE A 145 -9.22 1.45 -4.54
N LYS A 146 -9.56 2.63 -5.07
CA LYS A 146 -9.97 3.82 -4.29
C LYS A 146 -11.43 3.81 -3.90
N ARG A 147 -12.18 2.77 -4.29
CA ARG A 147 -13.59 2.60 -3.97
C ARG A 147 -13.81 1.30 -3.21
N CYS A 148 -14.83 1.28 -2.36
CA CYS A 148 -15.25 0.09 -1.67
C CYS A 148 -15.65 -0.97 -2.68
N TYR A 149 -15.00 -2.12 -2.64
CA TYR A 149 -15.29 -3.24 -3.53
C TYR A 149 -16.73 -3.75 -3.40
N TYR A 150 -17.39 -3.52 -2.26
CA TYR A 150 -18.74 -4.01 -2.02
C TYR A 150 -19.84 -2.99 -2.23
N THR A 151 -19.52 -1.69 -2.16
CA THR A 151 -20.54 -0.63 -2.24
C THR A 151 -20.26 0.43 -3.30
N GLY A 152 -19.02 0.56 -3.79
CA GLY A 152 -18.62 1.62 -4.71
C GLY A 152 -18.30 2.97 -4.05
N ILE A 153 -18.54 3.11 -2.74
CA ILE A 153 -18.27 4.33 -1.97
C ILE A 153 -16.77 4.70 -2.05
N PRO A 154 -16.41 5.98 -2.28
CA PRO A 154 -15.03 6.44 -2.24
C PRO A 154 -14.37 6.20 -0.87
N LEU A 155 -13.13 5.73 -0.89
CA LEU A 155 -12.39 5.38 0.31
C LEU A 155 -11.38 6.46 0.69
N GLN A 156 -11.24 6.71 1.99
CA GLN A 156 -10.24 7.60 2.56
C GLN A 156 -9.35 6.90 3.59
N ILE A 157 -8.15 7.44 3.79
CA ILE A 157 -7.18 6.94 4.78
C ILE A 157 -7.08 7.91 5.98
N GLY A 158 -7.56 9.15 5.83
CA GLY A 158 -7.28 10.24 6.76
C GLY A 158 -8.07 10.20 8.07
N ASN A 159 -9.31 9.71 8.06
CA ASN A 159 -10.20 9.75 9.24
C ASN A 159 -10.73 8.36 9.64
N PRO A 160 -10.09 7.68 10.61
CA PRO A 160 -10.54 6.38 11.12
C PRO A 160 -11.89 6.38 11.86
N ALA A 161 -12.37 7.55 12.30
CA ALA A 161 -13.64 7.70 13.00
C ALA A 161 -14.83 7.64 12.04
N ASP A 162 -14.64 8.07 10.79
CA ASP A 162 -15.66 7.94 9.75
C ASP A 162 -15.62 6.54 9.14
N ALA A 163 -16.33 5.60 9.77
CA ALA A 163 -16.37 4.21 9.33
C ALA A 163 -17.00 4.04 7.93
N SER A 164 -17.83 4.98 7.49
CA SER A 164 -18.57 4.90 6.22
C SER A 164 -17.67 5.02 5.00
N THR A 165 -16.52 5.69 5.13
CA THR A 165 -15.58 5.92 4.02
C THR A 165 -14.15 5.49 4.36
N PHE A 166 -13.84 5.16 5.62
CA PHE A 166 -12.49 4.74 5.98
C PHE A 166 -12.09 3.42 5.31
N LEU A 167 -10.97 3.45 4.58
CA LEU A 167 -10.37 2.30 3.93
C LEU A 167 -10.01 1.24 4.96
N GLU A 168 -10.55 0.04 4.78
CA GLU A 168 -10.01 -1.20 5.33
C GLU A 168 -9.76 -2.20 4.21
N LEU A 169 -9.06 -3.28 4.56
CA LEU A 169 -8.88 -4.42 3.68
C LEU A 169 -9.66 -5.59 4.24
N ASP A 170 -10.60 -6.07 3.44
CA ASP A 170 -11.39 -7.26 3.74
C ASP A 170 -10.83 -8.48 3.02
N HIS A 171 -11.09 -9.65 3.60
CA HIS A 171 -10.87 -10.92 2.96
C HIS A 171 -12.19 -11.46 2.40
N VAL A 172 -12.28 -11.58 1.07
CA VAL A 172 -13.50 -12.05 0.37
C VAL A 172 -13.95 -13.39 0.94
N LYS A 173 -13.00 -14.32 1.08
CA LYS A 173 -13.13 -15.54 1.87
C LYS A 173 -12.58 -15.27 3.27
N PRO A 174 -13.43 -15.33 4.32
CA PRO A 174 -13.02 -14.96 5.67
C PRO A 174 -11.92 -15.88 6.20
N MET A 175 -11.15 -15.38 7.17
CA MET A 175 -10.03 -16.14 7.75
C MET A 175 -10.47 -17.45 8.43
N SER A 176 -11.68 -17.46 9.01
CA SER A 176 -12.30 -18.64 9.63
C SER A 176 -12.50 -19.79 8.63
N ALA A 177 -12.75 -19.47 7.34
CA ALA A 177 -13.03 -20.49 6.34
C ALA A 177 -11.84 -21.44 6.09
N LYS A 178 -12.18 -22.70 5.79
CA LYS A 178 -11.22 -23.76 5.43
C LYS A 178 -10.46 -23.37 4.17
N ARG A 179 -9.14 -23.52 4.16
CA ARG A 179 -8.25 -23.11 3.05
C ARG A 179 -8.38 -21.63 2.66
N SER A 180 -8.69 -20.75 3.62
CA SER A 180 -8.57 -19.30 3.39
C SER A 180 -7.10 -18.86 3.40
N THR A 181 -6.77 -17.87 2.59
CA THR A 181 -5.39 -17.39 2.38
C THR A 181 -5.34 -15.88 2.37
N HIS A 182 -4.24 -15.30 2.84
CA HIS A 182 -3.95 -13.90 2.53
C HIS A 182 -3.23 -13.87 1.17
N SER A 183 -3.92 -13.43 0.13
CA SER A 183 -3.44 -13.39 -1.26
C SER A 183 -4.09 -12.23 -2.01
N VAL A 184 -3.47 -11.80 -3.11
CA VAL A 184 -3.99 -10.72 -3.96
C VAL A 184 -5.41 -11.00 -4.46
N SER A 185 -5.76 -12.27 -4.68
CA SER A 185 -7.09 -12.70 -5.11
C SER A 185 -8.15 -12.68 -4.02
N ASN A 186 -7.74 -12.72 -2.75
CA ASN A 186 -8.65 -12.82 -1.61
C ASN A 186 -8.73 -11.53 -0.80
N VAL A 187 -7.98 -10.49 -1.15
CA VAL A 187 -7.99 -9.20 -0.44
C VAL A 187 -8.64 -8.15 -1.33
N VAL A 188 -9.55 -7.36 -0.76
CA VAL A 188 -10.24 -6.27 -1.46
C VAL A 188 -10.34 -5.03 -0.56
N PRO A 189 -10.34 -3.82 -1.15
CA PRO A 189 -10.61 -2.59 -0.40
C PRO A 189 -12.09 -2.52 -0.02
N ALA A 190 -12.39 -2.15 1.22
CA ALA A 190 -13.75 -2.01 1.72
C ALA A 190 -13.85 -0.82 2.68
N THR A 191 -15.06 -0.30 2.89
CA THR A 191 -15.30 0.61 4.01
C THR A 191 -15.20 -0.17 5.31
N LYS A 192 -14.74 0.49 6.38
CA LYS A 192 -14.73 -0.09 7.72
C LYS A 192 -16.13 -0.55 8.15
N ALA A 193 -17.15 0.25 7.87
CA ALA A 193 -18.55 -0.08 8.17
C ALA A 193 -18.98 -1.39 7.48
N PHE A 194 -18.75 -1.52 6.16
CA PHE A 194 -19.13 -2.73 5.45
C PHE A 194 -18.32 -3.95 5.89
N ASN A 195 -17.01 -3.78 6.15
CA ASN A 195 -16.17 -4.86 6.64
C ASN A 195 -16.67 -5.39 8.01
N GLN A 196 -17.06 -4.47 8.91
CA GLN A 196 -17.64 -4.79 10.22
C GLN A 196 -19.02 -5.43 10.12
N TYR A 197 -19.81 -5.07 9.11
CA TYR A 197 -21.11 -5.66 8.83
C TYR A 197 -21.00 -7.07 8.22
N LYS A 198 -20.14 -7.23 7.19
CA LYS A 198 -19.91 -8.50 6.49
C LYS A 198 -19.36 -9.56 7.45
N ARG A 199 -18.39 -9.20 8.31
CA ARG A 199 -17.71 -10.13 9.22
C ARG A 199 -17.24 -11.40 8.50
N ASP A 200 -17.86 -12.53 8.79
CA ASP A 200 -17.61 -13.86 8.26
C ASP A 200 -18.65 -14.32 7.22
N LYS A 201 -19.67 -13.51 6.93
CA LYS A 201 -20.63 -13.77 5.85
C LYS A 201 -19.92 -13.85 4.51
N ARG A 202 -20.50 -14.60 3.58
CA ARG A 202 -20.08 -14.53 2.18
C ARG A 202 -20.38 -13.13 1.66
N ALA A 203 -19.52 -12.62 0.78
CA ALA A 203 -19.69 -11.29 0.18
C ALA A 203 -21.09 -11.09 -0.44
N VAL A 204 -21.59 -12.07 -1.18
CA VAL A 204 -22.91 -12.04 -1.81
C VAL A 204 -24.03 -11.90 -0.77
N GLU A 205 -23.97 -12.70 0.29
CA GLU A 205 -24.94 -12.65 1.39
C GLU A 205 -24.93 -11.29 2.08
N ALA A 206 -23.73 -10.74 2.36
CA ALA A 206 -23.60 -9.43 2.96
C ALA A 206 -24.18 -8.33 2.07
N VAL A 207 -23.92 -8.34 0.77
CA VAL A 207 -24.47 -7.33 -0.16
C VAL A 207 -26.00 -7.42 -0.24
N LEU A 208 -26.56 -8.62 -0.35
CA LEU A 208 -28.02 -8.81 -0.48
C LEU A 208 -28.80 -8.45 0.78
N THR A 209 -28.17 -8.60 1.95
CA THR A 209 -28.81 -8.35 3.26
C THR A 209 -28.44 -6.99 3.85
N ALA A 210 -27.63 -6.19 3.16
CA ALA A 210 -27.18 -4.90 3.66
C ALA A 210 -28.38 -3.95 3.88
N PRO A 211 -28.51 -3.35 5.08
CA PRO A 211 -29.58 -2.40 5.35
C PRO A 211 -29.40 -1.13 4.50
N ASP A 212 -30.53 -0.47 4.23
CA ASP A 212 -30.59 0.82 3.51
C ASP A 212 -29.91 1.95 4.31
N GLU A 213 -30.02 1.85 5.63
CA GLU A 213 -29.46 2.81 6.57
C GLU A 213 -27.94 2.57 6.70
N GLU A 214 -27.16 3.63 6.91
CA GLU A 214 -25.69 3.61 7.12
C GLU A 214 -24.78 3.45 5.88
N GLY A 215 -25.33 3.55 4.66
CA GLY A 215 -24.49 3.53 3.44
C GLY A 215 -23.84 2.16 3.18
N LEU A 216 -24.50 1.09 3.63
CA LEU A 216 -24.03 -0.29 3.45
C LEU A 216 -24.48 -0.90 2.11
N ARG A 217 -25.44 -0.26 1.42
CA ARG A 217 -25.83 -0.65 0.05
C ARG A 217 -24.86 -0.15 -1.01
N ALA A 218 -24.90 -0.85 -2.14
CA ALA A 218 -24.17 -0.44 -3.33
C ALA A 218 -24.71 0.89 -3.88
N THR A 219 -23.82 1.85 -4.07
CA THR A 219 -24.06 3.14 -4.73
C THR A 219 -23.58 3.14 -6.19
N GLN A 220 -22.90 2.07 -6.62
CA GLN A 220 -22.36 1.90 -7.98
C GLN A 220 -22.34 0.42 -8.33
N CYS A 221 -22.48 0.05 -9.61
CA CYS A 221 -22.17 -1.28 -10.14
C CYS A 221 -20.78 -1.30 -10.79
N TYR A 222 -20.00 -2.38 -10.64
CA TYR A 222 -18.83 -2.58 -11.52
C TYR A 222 -19.23 -3.22 -12.85
N VAL A 223 -18.55 -2.79 -13.92
CA VAL A 223 -18.85 -3.17 -15.30
C VAL A 223 -18.69 -4.67 -15.51
N GLY A 224 -19.75 -5.33 -15.98
CA GLY A 224 -19.77 -6.74 -16.35
C GLY A 224 -19.36 -7.04 -17.79
N LEU A 225 -19.69 -8.23 -18.25
CA LEU A 225 -19.41 -8.68 -19.62
C LEU A 225 -20.26 -7.91 -20.67
N ALA A 226 -21.38 -7.33 -20.25
CA ALA A 226 -22.23 -6.45 -21.03
C ALA A 226 -22.51 -5.13 -20.29
N GLU A 227 -22.88 -4.09 -21.04
CA GLU A 227 -23.25 -2.78 -20.53
C GLU A 227 -24.49 -2.89 -19.62
N GLY A 228 -24.44 -2.30 -18.42
CA GLY A 228 -25.52 -2.38 -17.43
C GLY A 228 -25.56 -3.65 -16.58
N VAL A 229 -24.68 -4.63 -16.80
CA VAL A 229 -24.64 -5.88 -16.01
C VAL A 229 -23.51 -5.78 -14.97
N CYS A 230 -23.76 -6.17 -13.71
CA CYS A 230 -22.70 -6.38 -12.73
C CYS A 230 -21.82 -7.55 -13.21
N GLY A 231 -20.48 -7.43 -13.19
CA GLY A 231 -19.63 -8.57 -13.57
C GLY A 231 -19.99 -9.81 -12.78
N VAL A 232 -19.68 -11.01 -13.26
CA VAL A 232 -19.95 -12.26 -12.51
C VAL A 232 -18.66 -13.03 -12.28
N ASP A 233 -18.57 -13.77 -11.16
CA ASP A 233 -17.50 -14.73 -10.94
C ASP A 233 -17.66 -15.98 -11.83
N ILE A 234 -16.72 -16.92 -11.73
CA ILE A 234 -16.71 -18.16 -12.52
C ILE A 234 -17.93 -19.06 -12.29
N TYR A 235 -18.76 -18.76 -11.29
CA TYR A 235 -19.98 -19.49 -10.96
C TYR A 235 -21.25 -18.67 -11.25
N GLY A 236 -21.14 -17.56 -11.99
CA GLY A 236 -22.28 -16.72 -12.35
C GLY A 236 -22.76 -15.78 -11.24
N ASN A 237 -22.05 -15.67 -10.11
CA ASN A 237 -22.46 -14.74 -9.04
C ASN A 237 -22.00 -13.32 -9.36
N PRO A 238 -22.84 -12.29 -9.17
CA PRO A 238 -22.41 -10.90 -9.30
C PRO A 238 -21.12 -10.59 -8.50
N THR A 239 -20.06 -10.15 -9.18
CA THR A 239 -18.98 -9.37 -8.57
C THR A 239 -19.58 -8.11 -7.97
N ALA A 240 -19.40 -7.99 -6.67
CA ALA A 240 -19.78 -6.80 -5.93
C ALA A 240 -18.99 -5.57 -6.42
N PRO A 241 -19.57 -4.36 -6.29
CA PRO A 241 -20.93 -4.04 -5.88
C PRO A 241 -21.94 -4.32 -6.99
N ALA A 242 -23.12 -4.83 -6.62
CA ALA A 242 -24.30 -4.85 -7.47
C ALA A 242 -25.33 -3.88 -6.85
N ILE A 243 -25.74 -2.84 -7.59
CA ILE A 243 -26.89 -2.00 -7.25
C ILE A 243 -28.14 -2.87 -7.42
N ILE A 244 -28.87 -3.05 -6.33
CA ILE A 244 -30.10 -3.84 -6.26
C ILE A 244 -31.29 -2.94 -6.62
N GLU A 245 -31.17 -2.06 -7.62
CA GLU A 245 -32.33 -1.40 -8.23
C GLU A 245 -32.82 -2.36 -9.31
N GLY A 246 -34.00 -2.95 -9.11
CA GLY A 246 -34.54 -4.00 -9.99
C GLY A 246 -34.31 -5.43 -9.52
N TRP A 247 -34.19 -5.69 -8.21
CA TRP A 247 -34.52 -7.02 -7.67
C TRP A 247 -35.80 -6.90 -6.84
N SER A 248 -36.88 -6.42 -7.44
CA SER A 248 -38.19 -6.71 -6.88
C SER A 248 -38.45 -8.20 -7.11
N LYS A 249 -38.95 -8.90 -6.08
CA LYS A 249 -39.65 -10.18 -6.28
C LYS A 249 -40.89 -9.87 -7.15
N GLY A 250 -40.75 -9.83 -8.47
CA GLY A 250 -41.92 -9.65 -9.34
C GLY A 250 -41.65 -9.13 -10.74
N ASP A 251 -40.83 -8.09 -10.93
CA ASP A 251 -41.00 -7.26 -12.14
C ASP A 251 -39.71 -7.00 -12.96
N SER A 252 -38.67 -7.80 -12.77
CA SER A 252 -37.47 -7.70 -13.61
C SER A 252 -37.47 -8.81 -14.66
N PRO A 253 -37.15 -8.50 -15.94
CA PRO A 253 -37.05 -9.52 -16.97
C PRO A 253 -36.05 -10.57 -16.50
N ALA A 254 -36.41 -11.84 -16.69
CA ALA A 254 -35.64 -12.98 -16.21
C ALA A 254 -34.16 -12.79 -16.60
N ILE A 255 -33.28 -12.71 -15.60
CA ILE A 255 -31.86 -12.77 -15.85
C ILE A 255 -31.59 -14.19 -16.33
N THR A 256 -31.30 -14.34 -17.61
CA THR A 256 -30.77 -15.59 -18.16
C THR A 256 -29.36 -15.77 -17.61
N ILE A 257 -29.27 -16.46 -16.47
CA ILE A 257 -28.00 -16.92 -15.92
C ILE A 257 -27.56 -18.07 -16.81
N PHE A 258 -26.57 -17.83 -17.67
CA PHE A 258 -25.85 -18.93 -18.31
C PHE A 258 -25.01 -19.63 -17.25
N ILE A 259 -25.56 -20.72 -16.71
CA ILE A 259 -24.78 -21.72 -16.00
C ILE A 259 -24.16 -22.58 -17.11
N PRO A 260 -22.85 -22.49 -17.37
CA PRO A 260 -22.21 -23.54 -18.16
C PRO A 260 -22.46 -24.84 -17.42
N GLU A 261 -23.12 -25.80 -18.06
CA GLU A 261 -23.17 -27.16 -17.56
C GLU A 261 -21.71 -27.59 -17.39
N ASP A 262 -21.32 -27.84 -16.14
CA ASP A 262 -20.07 -28.55 -15.86
C ASP A 262 -20.07 -29.78 -16.75
N GLU A 263 -18.94 -30.04 -17.41
CA GLU A 263 -18.71 -31.31 -18.05
C GLU A 263 -18.97 -32.42 -17.03
N ALA A 264 -20.16 -33.02 -17.14
CA ALA A 264 -20.43 -34.38 -16.76
C ALA A 264 -19.59 -35.29 -17.70
N GLY A 265 -18.27 -35.23 -17.58
CA GLY A 265 -17.39 -36.34 -17.87
C GLY A 265 -17.16 -37.04 -16.54
N GLY A 266 -17.86 -38.11 -16.21
CA GLY A 266 -17.75 -39.37 -16.93
C GLY A 266 -17.09 -40.33 -15.95
N GLY A 267 -17.92 -41.07 -15.22
CA GLY A 267 -17.48 -41.98 -14.16
C GLY A 267 -18.49 -43.11 -13.94
N ASP A 268 -18.94 -43.72 -15.03
CA ASP A 268 -19.42 -45.10 -15.04
C ASP A 268 -18.33 -45.97 -15.68
N GLN A 269 -17.56 -46.64 -14.83
CA GLN A 269 -17.06 -48.02 -14.95
C GLN A 269 -16.25 -48.40 -13.71
#